data_AF-A0A6A6Q9J7-F1
#
_entry.id   AF-A0A6A6Q9J7-F1
#
_cell.length_a   1.000
_cell.length_b   1.000
_cell.length_c   1.000
_cell.angle_alpha   90.00
_cell.angle_beta   90.00
_cell.angle_gamma   90.00
#
_symmetry.space_group_name_H-M   'P 1'
#
loop_
_entity.id
_entity.type
_entity.pdbx_description
1 polymer ?
#
loop_
_entity_poly.entity_id
_entity_poly.type
_entity_poly.pdbx_seq_one_letter_code
_entity_poly.pdbx_strand_id
1 'polypeptide(L)' 'MLPPAGVAPSAQSGLPSNTLSPSQTGGVSPNGLCGASNNGWTCQGSGFGDCCSQWGFCGTGDEFC' A
#
# COMPACT_ATOMS: atom_id res chain seq x y z
N MET A 1 -24.16 -18.83 27.81
CA MET A 1 -22.76 -19.06 27.41
C MET A 1 -22.68 -18.96 25.89
N LEU A 2 -22.59 -17.75 25.33
CA LEU A 2 -22.31 -17.51 23.91
C LEU A 2 -21.48 -16.20 23.81
N PRO A 3 -20.41 -16.17 22.98
CA PRO A 3 -19.43 -15.09 22.93
C PRO A 3 -19.99 -13.81 22.29
N PRO A 4 -19.50 -12.61 22.68
CA PRO A 4 -19.75 -11.40 21.92
C PRO A 4 -19.09 -11.52 20.56
N ALA A 5 -19.89 -11.36 19.50
CA ALA A 5 -19.41 -11.20 18.14
C ALA A 5 -18.34 -10.09 18.11
N GLY A 6 -17.21 -10.43 17.53
CA GLY A 6 -15.96 -9.69 17.65
C GLY A 6 -16.05 -8.23 17.25
N VAL A 7 -15.45 -7.40 18.09
CA VAL A 7 -14.96 -6.08 17.68
C VAL A 7 -13.82 -6.32 16.69
N ALA A 8 -14.10 -6.18 15.40
CA ALA A 8 -13.06 -6.01 14.40
C ALA A 8 -12.44 -4.61 14.61
N PRO A 9 -11.14 -4.50 14.93
CA PRO A 9 -10.49 -3.21 14.98
C PRO A 9 -10.33 -2.71 13.55
N SER A 10 -10.95 -1.55 13.28
CA SER A 10 -10.58 -0.64 12.21
C SER A 10 -10.51 -1.28 10.82
N ALA A 11 -11.68 -1.53 10.23
CA ALA A 11 -11.80 -1.30 8.79
C ALA A 11 -11.33 0.15 8.56
N GLN A 12 -10.09 0.31 8.11
CA GLN A 12 -9.63 1.57 7.55
C GLN A 12 -10.55 1.85 6.38
N SER A 13 -11.52 2.67 6.73
CA SER A 13 -12.47 3.31 5.86
C SER A 13 -11.63 4.27 5.04
N GLY A 14 -11.14 3.81 3.88
CA GLY A 14 -10.24 4.59 3.04
C GLY A 14 -9.39 3.73 2.13
N LEU A 15 -9.97 3.28 1.02
CA LEU A 15 -9.20 3.10 -0.20
C LEU A 15 -8.92 4.52 -0.74
N PRO A 16 -7.68 4.83 -1.14
CA PRO A 16 -7.45 5.04 -2.56
C PRO A 16 -7.08 3.71 -3.19
N SER A 17 -7.67 3.49 -4.36
CA SER A 17 -7.82 2.24 -5.08
C SER A 17 -6.53 1.55 -5.52
N ASN A 18 -5.69 1.09 -4.59
CA ASN A 18 -4.77 0.00 -4.88
C ASN A 18 -5.13 -1.17 -3.96
N THR A 19 -6.26 -1.81 -4.29
CA THR A 19 -6.51 -3.18 -3.85
C THR A 19 -5.23 -3.95 -4.06
N LEU A 20 -4.78 -4.61 -2.99
CA LEU A 20 -3.71 -5.59 -2.99
C LEU A 20 -3.80 -6.43 -4.26
N SER A 21 -3.05 -6.07 -5.29
CA SER A 21 -2.84 -6.99 -6.41
C SER A 21 -2.02 -8.12 -5.80
N PRO A 22 -2.53 -9.36 -5.81
CA PRO A 22 -1.90 -10.49 -5.12
C PRO A 22 -0.64 -10.93 -5.88
N SER A 23 0.40 -10.09 -5.90
CA SER A 23 1.72 -10.40 -6.43
C SER A 23 2.78 -9.31 -6.18
N GLN A 24 2.66 -8.47 -5.14
CA GLN A 24 3.79 -7.62 -4.74
C GLN A 24 4.77 -8.50 -3.93
N THR A 25 5.45 -9.42 -4.60
CA THR A 25 6.58 -10.18 -4.04
C THR A 25 7.76 -9.29 -3.67
N GLY A 26 7.75 -8.02 -4.11
CA GLY A 26 8.72 -7.01 -3.74
C GLY A 26 8.37 -6.37 -2.40
N GLY A 27 9.34 -6.31 -1.50
CA GLY A 27 9.21 -5.63 -0.22
C GLY A 27 9.08 -4.11 -0.36
N VAL A 28 9.37 -3.40 0.74
CA VAL A 28 9.39 -1.93 0.78
C VAL A 28 10.42 -1.38 -0.21
N SER A 29 10.02 -0.39 -1.00
CA SER A 29 10.89 0.31 -1.95
C SER A 29 12.08 0.95 -1.25
N PRO A 30 13.32 0.56 -1.57
CA PRO A 30 14.53 1.14 -0.97
C PRO A 30 14.95 2.47 -1.62
N ASN A 31 14.43 2.76 -2.82
CA ASN A 31 14.82 3.88 -3.67
C ASN A 31 13.62 4.71 -4.16
N GLY A 32 12.43 4.48 -3.59
CA GLY A 32 11.22 5.20 -3.94
C GLY A 32 10.60 4.79 -5.28
N LEU A 33 10.87 3.57 -5.78
CA LEU A 33 10.22 3.02 -6.97
C LEU A 33 9.25 1.91 -6.61
N CYS A 34 8.11 1.82 -7.29
CA CYS A 34 7.05 0.86 -6.96
C CYS A 34 6.38 0.21 -8.17
N GLY A 35 5.62 -0.85 -7.91
CA GLY A 35 4.85 -1.59 -8.91
C GLY A 35 5.62 -2.75 -9.55
N ALA A 36 4.93 -3.53 -10.39
CA ALA A 36 5.44 -4.78 -10.97
C ALA A 36 6.72 -4.59 -11.81
N SER A 37 6.85 -3.47 -12.51
CA SER A 37 8.06 -3.10 -13.27
C SER A 37 9.28 -2.88 -12.40
N ASN A 38 9.08 -2.62 -11.10
CA ASN A 38 10.12 -2.35 -10.11
C ASN A 38 10.20 -3.50 -9.08
N ASN A 39 10.26 -4.74 -9.57
CA ASN A 39 10.28 -5.95 -8.73
C ASN A 39 9.03 -6.15 -7.85
N GLY A 40 7.94 -5.45 -8.14
CA GLY A 40 6.74 -5.48 -7.30
C GLY A 40 6.93 -4.76 -5.97
N TRP A 41 7.85 -3.78 -5.90
CA TRP A 41 8.08 -3.02 -4.67
C TRP A 41 6.88 -2.17 -4.26
N THR A 42 6.74 -1.95 -2.95
CA THR A 42 5.69 -1.14 -2.35
C THR A 42 6.22 0.09 -1.65
N CYS A 43 5.47 1.18 -1.75
CA CYS A 43 5.74 2.43 -1.07
C CYS A 43 5.35 2.38 0.41
N GLN A 44 4.41 1.50 0.76
CA GLN A 44 3.87 1.42 2.12
C GLN A 44 4.96 1.07 3.14
N GLY A 45 5.15 1.93 4.13
CA GLY A 45 6.23 1.79 5.12
C GLY A 45 7.62 2.23 4.64
N SER A 46 7.70 2.87 3.46
CA SER A 46 8.91 3.51 2.97
C SER A 46 8.99 4.97 3.42
N GLY A 47 10.22 5.49 3.59
CA GLY A 47 10.44 6.90 3.95
C GLY A 47 10.09 7.90 2.86
N PHE A 48 9.76 7.43 1.65
CA PHE A 48 9.36 8.27 0.52
C PHE A 48 7.85 8.60 0.52
N GLY A 49 7.04 7.81 1.22
CA GLY A 49 5.58 7.91 1.23
C GLY A 49 4.91 6.59 0.90
N ASP A 50 3.61 6.48 1.18
CA ASP A 50 2.88 5.21 1.11
C ASP A 50 2.15 4.99 -0.23
N CYS A 51 2.07 6.02 -1.08
CA CYS A 51 1.36 5.95 -2.36
C CYS A 51 2.32 5.65 -3.53
N CYS A 52 1.85 4.83 -4.47
CA CYS A 52 2.58 4.47 -5.67
C CYS A 52 1.96 5.18 -6.88
N SER A 53 2.69 6.15 -7.45
CA SER A 53 2.19 6.88 -8.60
C SER A 53 2.13 6.00 -9.83
N GLN A 54 1.30 6.39 -10.81
CA GLN A 54 1.22 5.75 -12.12
C GLN A 54 2.56 5.66 -12.87
N TRP A 55 3.52 6.51 -12.51
CA TRP A 55 4.87 6.54 -13.08
C TRP A 55 5.82 5.55 -12.38
N GLY A 56 5.36 4.85 -11.34
CA GLY A 56 6.14 3.90 -10.58
C GLY A 56 7.02 4.55 -9.51
N PHE A 57 6.62 5.72 -8.98
CA PHE A 57 7.35 6.43 -7.92
C PHE A 57 6.55 6.49 -6.62
N CYS A 58 7.24 6.33 -5.50
CA CYS A 58 6.68 6.47 -4.17
C CYS A 58 6.65 7.91 -3.72
N GLY A 59 5.52 8.32 -3.16
CA GLY A 59 5.34 9.65 -2.61
C GLY A 59 4.15 9.74 -1.66
N THR A 60 3.91 10.96 -1.19
CA THR A 60 2.76 11.34 -0.38
C THR A 60 2.02 12.47 -1.08
N GLY A 61 0.70 12.36 -1.22
CA GLY A 61 -0.14 13.38 -1.85
C GLY A 61 -0.94 12.84 -3.03
N ASP A 62 -1.95 13.61 -3.48
CA ASP A 62 -2.85 13.28 -4.60
C ASP A 62 -2.14 13.23 -5.98
N GLU A 63 -0.85 13.55 -6.06
CA GLU A 63 -0.08 13.36 -7.29
C GLU A 63 0.56 11.96 -7.35
N PHE A 64 0.68 11.32 -6.18
CA PHE A 64 1.31 10.01 -5.99
C PHE A 64 0.30 8.92 -5.63
N CYS A 65 -0.81 9.28 -5.00
CA CYS A 65 -2.06 8.51 -4.95
C CYS A 65 -3.00 9.05 -6.05
#